data_AF-A0A0W7W239-F1
#
_entry.id   AF-A0A0W7W239-F1
#
_cell.length_a   1.000
_cell.length_b   1.000
_cell.length_c   1.000
_cell.angle_alpha   90.00
_cell.angle_beta   90.00
_cell.angle_gamma   90.00
#
_symmetry.space_group_name_H-M   'P 1'
#
loop_
_entity.id
_entity.type
_entity.pdbx_description
1 polymer ?
#
loop_
_entity_poly.entity_id
_entity_poly.type
_entity_poly.pdbx_seq_one_letter_code
_entity_poly.pdbx_strand_id
1 'polypeptide(L)'
;MFQPIAVLLAATALLIPSAMAGEGVHLANCGPDVNSAETSVIAYYADDSQSNTAPFSQNIAFATNPASLVTWEGHSYTASFATGNTFTTHIQGGSFSFGQYAGSGNNQQRQFACFRDNGRQLWRSTAAYACFSIYYCLDA
;
A
#
# COMPACT_ATOMS: atom_id res chain seq x y z
N MET A 1 18.60 53.50 -21.84
CA MET A 1 19.44 52.28 -21.95
C MET A 1 19.01 51.34 -20.82
N PHE A 2 18.55 50.13 -21.17
CA PHE A 2 17.84 49.20 -20.30
C PHE A 2 18.82 48.42 -19.41
N GLN A 3 18.49 48.27 -18.12
CA GLN A 3 19.27 47.52 -17.13
C GLN A 3 18.58 46.17 -16.89
N PRO A 4 19.27 45.01 -16.98
CA PRO A 4 18.62 43.72 -16.87
C PRO A 4 18.35 43.35 -15.41
N ILE A 5 17.11 42.98 -15.11
CA ILE A 5 16.68 42.42 -13.83
C ILE A 5 17.07 40.94 -13.82
N ALA A 6 17.97 40.57 -12.91
CA ALA A 6 18.34 39.17 -12.68
C ALA A 6 17.19 38.46 -11.94
N VAL A 7 16.55 37.50 -12.60
CA VAL A 7 15.55 36.61 -11.98
C VAL A 7 16.30 35.47 -11.28
N LEU A 8 16.31 35.48 -9.95
CA LEU A 8 16.76 34.34 -9.15
C LEU A 8 15.71 33.22 -9.23
N LEU A 9 16.01 32.16 -9.96
CA LEU A 9 15.30 30.89 -9.90
C LEU A 9 15.68 30.18 -8.60
N ALA A 10 14.82 30.26 -7.59
CA ALA A 10 14.92 29.42 -6.40
C ALA A 10 14.53 27.99 -6.79
N ALA A 11 15.53 27.12 -6.97
CA ALA A 11 15.30 25.69 -7.12
C ALA A 11 14.88 25.11 -5.77
N THR A 12 13.58 24.90 -5.57
CA THR A 12 13.07 24.08 -4.48
C THR A 12 13.46 22.63 -4.75
N ALA A 13 14.54 22.17 -4.10
CA ALA A 13 14.86 20.76 -4.04
C ALA A 13 13.70 20.04 -3.32
N LEU A 14 12.91 19.28 -4.07
CA LEU A 14 12.04 18.26 -3.49
C LEU A 14 12.96 17.26 -2.78
N LEU A 15 13.02 17.37 -1.45
CA LEU A 15 13.43 16.26 -0.60
C LEU A 15 12.42 15.14 -0.87
N ILE A 16 12.76 14.25 -1.81
CA ILE A 16 12.14 12.93 -1.86
C ILE A 16 12.74 12.23 -0.65
N PRO A 17 11.97 11.97 0.42
CA PRO A 17 12.49 11.15 1.50
C PRO A 17 12.76 9.79 0.87
N SER A 18 14.02 9.45 0.67
CA SER A 18 14.42 8.06 0.51
C SER A 18 14.16 7.41 1.85
N ALA A 19 12.92 6.95 2.05
CA ALA A 19 12.55 6.12 3.18
C ALA A 19 13.51 4.94 3.17
N MET A 20 14.43 4.90 4.13
CA MET A 20 15.04 3.65 4.57
C MET A 20 13.87 2.70 4.76
N ALA A 21 13.78 1.64 3.96
CA ALA A 21 12.55 0.88 3.82
C ALA A 21 12.03 0.44 5.19
N GLY A 22 11.04 1.19 5.66
CA GLY A 22 10.45 1.02 6.96
C GLY A 22 9.46 -0.12 6.93
N GLU A 23 8.82 -0.33 8.07
CA GLU A 23 7.63 -1.14 8.16
C GLU A 23 6.59 -0.69 7.12
N GLY A 24 6.04 -1.65 6.37
CA GLY A 24 5.11 -1.43 5.28
C GLY A 24 3.93 -2.39 5.32
N VAL A 25 2.76 -1.89 4.96
CA VAL A 25 1.54 -2.71 4.82
C VAL A 25 0.97 -2.54 3.42
N HIS A 26 0.76 -3.66 2.74
CA HIS A 26 0.19 -3.70 1.41
C HIS A 26 -1.27 -4.15 1.44
N LEU A 27 -2.13 -3.37 0.80
CA LEU A 27 -3.51 -3.76 0.50
C LEU A 27 -3.49 -4.41 -0.88
N ALA A 28 -3.66 -5.72 -0.91
CA ALA A 28 -3.39 -6.52 -2.08
C ALA A 28 -4.64 -7.25 -2.56
N ASN A 29 -4.72 -7.39 -3.87
CA ASN A 29 -5.72 -8.22 -4.53
C ASN A 29 -5.01 -9.44 -5.12
N CYS A 30 -5.56 -10.63 -4.89
CA CYS A 30 -4.96 -11.90 -5.23
C CYS A 30 -5.85 -12.70 -6.18
N GLY A 31 -5.25 -13.24 -7.24
CA GLY A 31 -5.93 -14.00 -8.29
C GLY A 31 -4.97 -14.36 -9.44
N PRO A 32 -5.50 -14.79 -10.59
CA PRO A 32 -4.73 -15.04 -11.80
C PRO A 32 -3.95 -13.82 -12.29
N ASP A 33 -4.57 -12.64 -12.22
CA ASP A 33 -3.98 -11.35 -12.56
C ASP A 33 -4.67 -10.21 -11.79
N VAL A 34 -4.12 -8.99 -11.87
CA VAL A 34 -4.60 -7.82 -11.12
C VAL A 34 -6.06 -7.44 -11.44
N ASN A 35 -6.55 -7.74 -12.65
CA ASN A 35 -7.92 -7.43 -13.09
C ASN A 35 -8.89 -8.59 -12.87
N SER A 36 -8.38 -9.78 -12.56
CA SER A 36 -9.16 -11.00 -12.31
C SER A 36 -8.99 -11.49 -10.88
N ALA A 37 -8.75 -10.58 -9.93
CA ALA A 37 -8.55 -10.95 -8.53
C ALA A 37 -9.82 -11.53 -7.90
N GLU A 38 -9.64 -12.49 -7.00
CA GLU A 38 -10.72 -13.24 -6.35
C GLU A 38 -10.81 -12.96 -4.85
N THR A 39 -9.67 -12.61 -4.23
CA THR A 39 -9.60 -12.28 -2.81
C THR A 39 -8.77 -11.03 -2.56
N SER A 40 -9.05 -10.36 -1.45
CA SER A 40 -8.26 -9.23 -0.98
C SER A 40 -7.60 -9.56 0.36
N VAL A 41 -6.33 -9.22 0.48
CA VAL A 41 -5.52 -9.46 1.67
C VAL A 41 -4.79 -8.19 2.09
N ILE A 42 -4.47 -8.12 3.37
CA ILE A 42 -3.55 -7.15 3.96
C ILE A 42 -2.27 -7.90 4.30
N ALA A 43 -1.16 -7.46 3.71
CA ALA A 43 0.15 -8.08 3.85
C ALA A 43 1.11 -7.15 4.58
N TYR A 44 1.65 -7.62 5.70
CA TYR A 44 2.58 -6.88 6.53
C TYR A 44 4.03 -7.24 6.23
N TYR A 45 4.88 -6.22 6.11
CA TYR A 45 6.32 -6.33 5.94
C TYR A 45 7.03 -5.50 7.02
N ALA A 46 7.94 -6.14 7.74
CA ALA A 46 8.82 -5.42 8.67
C ALA A 46 9.85 -4.54 7.94
N ASP A 47 10.13 -4.87 6.68
CA ASP A 47 10.97 -4.12 5.74
C ASP A 47 10.28 -4.13 4.37
N ASP A 48 9.70 -2.99 3.99
CA ASP A 48 8.95 -2.83 2.75
C ASP A 48 9.79 -3.08 1.48
N SER A 49 11.12 -2.97 1.55
CA SER A 49 11.99 -3.28 0.41
C SER A 49 11.91 -4.75 0.00
N GLN A 50 11.44 -5.61 0.91
CA GLN A 50 11.22 -7.04 0.68
C GLN A 50 9.80 -7.37 0.21
N SER A 51 8.98 -6.37 -0.11
CA SER A 51 7.59 -6.54 -0.57
C SER A 51 7.43 -7.28 -1.90
N ASN A 52 8.54 -7.60 -2.59
CA ASN A 52 8.58 -8.46 -3.77
C ASN A 52 8.68 -9.97 -3.45
N THR A 53 8.62 -10.34 -2.17
CA THR A 53 8.64 -11.71 -1.68
C THR A 53 7.43 -11.95 -0.79
N ALA A 54 6.92 -13.19 -0.75
CA ALA A 54 5.81 -13.50 0.15
C ALA A 54 6.23 -13.29 1.61
N PRO A 55 5.47 -12.55 2.43
CA PRO A 55 5.72 -12.49 3.85
C PRO A 55 5.33 -13.82 4.49
N PHE A 56 5.72 -14.04 5.74
CA PHE A 56 5.25 -15.20 6.51
C PHE A 56 3.72 -15.21 6.56
N SER A 57 3.10 -16.40 6.54
CA SER A 57 1.64 -16.55 6.51
C SER A 57 0.93 -15.82 7.66
N GLN A 58 1.57 -15.76 8.83
CA GLN A 58 1.05 -15.04 10.00
C GLN A 58 0.98 -13.51 9.82
N ASN A 59 1.70 -12.97 8.83
CA ASN A 59 1.72 -11.56 8.43
C ASN A 59 0.82 -11.29 7.22
N ILE A 60 -0.06 -12.23 6.87
CA ILE A 60 -1.08 -12.07 5.84
C ILE A 60 -2.43 -12.27 6.51
N ALA A 61 -3.35 -11.34 6.28
CA ALA A 61 -4.73 -11.45 6.77
C ALA A 61 -5.71 -11.13 5.64
N PHE A 62 -6.81 -11.87 5.57
CA PHE A 62 -7.88 -11.53 4.62
C PHE A 62 -8.56 -10.22 5.04
N ALA A 63 -8.90 -9.39 4.05
CA ALA A 63 -9.64 -8.14 4.30
C ALA A 63 -11.04 -8.40 4.86
N THR A 64 -11.62 -9.55 4.54
CA THR A 64 -12.94 -10.02 4.98
C THR A 64 -12.90 -11.48 5.43
N ASN A 65 -13.84 -11.87 6.28
CA ASN A 65 -14.11 -13.26 6.64
C ASN A 65 -15.62 -13.52 6.50
N PRO A 66 -16.09 -14.36 5.56
CA PRO A 66 -15.30 -15.19 4.63
C PRO A 66 -14.47 -14.37 3.64
N ALA A 67 -13.41 -14.98 3.10
CA ALA A 67 -12.51 -14.33 2.15
C ALA A 67 -13.23 -13.96 0.85
N SER A 68 -13.14 -12.70 0.45
CA SER A 68 -13.71 -12.18 -0.80
C SER A 68 -12.84 -11.08 -1.37
N LEU A 69 -13.01 -10.78 -2.66
CA LEU A 69 -12.53 -9.54 -3.24
C LEU A 69 -13.29 -8.36 -2.61
N VAL A 70 -12.59 -7.26 -2.34
CA VAL A 70 -13.20 -6.05 -1.78
C VAL A 70 -12.98 -4.84 -2.69
N THR A 71 -13.85 -3.85 -2.56
CA THR A 71 -13.64 -2.51 -3.10
C THR A 71 -12.94 -1.69 -2.04
N TRP A 72 -11.66 -1.38 -2.23
CA TRP A 72 -10.89 -0.62 -1.24
C TRP A 72 -11.42 0.80 -1.08
N GLU A 73 -11.68 1.48 -2.19
CA GLU A 73 -12.04 2.90 -2.23
C GLU A 73 -13.38 3.15 -1.56
N GLY A 74 -13.41 4.14 -0.67
CA GLY A 74 -14.60 4.55 0.09
C GLY A 74 -14.91 3.66 1.30
N HIS A 75 -14.05 2.71 1.63
CA HIS A 75 -14.30 1.71 2.67
C HIS A 75 -13.16 1.61 3.68
N SER A 76 -13.51 1.03 4.83
CA SER A 76 -12.58 0.61 5.86
C SER A 76 -12.69 -0.88 6.09
N TYR A 77 -11.55 -1.56 6.13
CA TYR A 77 -11.44 -2.98 6.42
C TYR A 77 -10.51 -3.20 7.60
N THR A 78 -10.95 -4.02 8.56
CA THR A 78 -10.12 -4.48 9.67
C THR A 78 -9.78 -5.93 9.47
N ALA A 79 -8.50 -6.20 9.18
CA ALA A 79 -7.98 -7.55 9.03
C ALA A 79 -7.29 -7.98 10.34
N SER A 80 -7.48 -9.25 10.72
CA SER A 80 -6.87 -9.85 11.91
C SER A 80 -5.78 -10.83 11.49
N PHE A 81 -4.55 -10.58 11.89
CA PHE A 81 -3.41 -11.46 11.67
C PHE A 81 -3.45 -12.65 12.63
N ALA A 82 -2.81 -13.76 12.24
CA ALA A 82 -2.74 -14.95 13.09
C ALA A 82 -2.00 -14.70 14.42
N THR A 83 -1.17 -13.65 14.49
CA THR A 83 -0.49 -13.20 15.71
C THR A 83 -1.42 -12.51 16.71
N GLY A 84 -2.66 -12.20 16.34
CA GLY A 84 -3.62 -11.45 17.15
C GLY A 84 -3.59 -9.93 16.93
N ASN A 85 -2.60 -9.43 16.19
CA ASN A 85 -2.58 -8.03 15.77
C ASN A 85 -3.67 -7.77 14.73
N THR A 86 -4.21 -6.55 14.70
CA THR A 86 -5.13 -6.10 13.66
C THR A 86 -4.54 -4.93 12.90
N PHE A 87 -4.97 -4.80 11.65
CA PHE A 87 -4.75 -3.60 10.85
C PHE A 87 -6.07 -3.12 10.28
N THR A 88 -6.40 -1.87 10.53
CA THR A 88 -7.58 -1.20 9.99
C THR A 88 -7.15 -0.23 8.91
N THR A 89 -7.78 -0.35 7.74
CA THR A 89 -7.60 0.53 6.59
C THR A 89 -8.70 1.57 6.52
N HIS A 90 -8.43 2.69 5.89
CA HIS A 90 -9.41 3.67 5.47
C HIS A 90 -8.96 4.31 4.16
N ILE A 91 -9.46 3.79 3.04
CA ILE A 91 -9.18 4.36 1.72
C ILE A 91 -10.33 5.29 1.34
N GLN A 92 -9.99 6.52 1.00
CA GLN A 92 -10.95 7.53 0.57
C GLN A 92 -11.68 7.08 -0.70
N GLY A 93 -12.93 7.51 -0.86
CA GLY A 93 -13.65 7.28 -2.12
C GLY A 93 -13.03 8.09 -3.25
N GLY A 94 -12.95 7.51 -4.44
CA GLY A 94 -12.48 8.21 -5.63
C GLY A 94 -11.55 7.38 -6.50
N SER A 95 -10.74 8.07 -7.29
CA SER A 95 -9.70 7.47 -8.13
C SER A 95 -8.38 8.19 -7.85
N PHE A 96 -7.31 7.42 -7.74
CA PHE A 96 -5.99 7.90 -7.34
C PHE A 96 -4.96 7.53 -8.40
N SER A 97 -4.06 8.45 -8.71
CA SER A 97 -2.89 8.18 -9.55
C SER A 97 -1.81 7.47 -8.74
N PHE A 98 -0.89 6.75 -9.39
CA PHE A 98 0.23 6.10 -8.72
C PHE A 98 1.01 7.09 -7.82
N GLY A 99 1.29 6.69 -6.58
CA GLY A 99 1.97 7.50 -5.58
C GLY A 99 1.10 8.59 -4.93
N GLN A 100 -0.15 8.75 -5.35
CA GLN A 100 -1.07 9.69 -4.72
C GLN A 100 -1.53 9.14 -3.37
N TYR A 101 -1.57 10.02 -2.37
CA TYR A 101 -2.20 9.72 -1.08
C TYR A 101 -3.67 9.36 -1.28
N ALA A 102 -4.08 8.23 -0.72
CA ALA A 102 -5.41 7.66 -0.88
C ALA A 102 -6.14 7.46 0.44
N GLY A 103 -5.46 7.61 1.58
CA GLY A 103 -6.07 7.41 2.89
C GLY A 103 -5.07 6.97 3.93
N SER A 104 -5.55 6.31 4.97
CA SER A 104 -4.73 5.91 6.10
C SER A 104 -4.94 4.45 6.47
N GLY A 105 -4.04 3.94 7.29
CA GLY A 105 -4.21 2.68 8.00
C GLY A 105 -3.64 2.80 9.40
N ASN A 106 -4.03 1.88 10.28
CA ASN A 106 -3.50 1.84 11.63
C ASN A 106 -3.52 0.42 12.17
N ASN A 107 -2.57 0.12 13.05
CA ASN A 107 -2.67 -1.00 13.97
C ASN A 107 -2.90 -0.45 15.39
N GLN A 108 -2.71 -1.28 16.42
CA GLN A 108 -2.87 -0.87 17.81
C GLN A 108 -1.77 0.09 18.33
N GLN A 109 -0.68 0.27 17.56
CA GLN A 109 0.55 0.91 17.99
C GLN A 109 0.91 2.15 17.15
N ARG A 110 0.51 2.17 15.88
CA ARG A 110 1.03 3.09 14.85
C ARG A 110 -0.05 3.48 13.85
N GLN A 111 0.16 4.63 13.22
CA GLN A 111 -0.60 5.14 12.08
C GLN A 111 0.25 5.09 10.82
N PHE A 112 -0.41 4.88 9.70
CA PHE A 112 0.22 4.73 8.39
C PHE A 112 -0.50 5.63 7.39
N ALA A 113 0.27 6.21 6.47
CA ALA A 113 -0.24 6.91 5.30
C ALA A 113 -0.29 5.92 4.12
N CYS A 114 -1.45 5.79 3.48
CA CYS A 114 -1.66 4.86 2.38
C CYS A 114 -1.67 5.60 1.03
N PHE A 115 -0.96 5.05 0.06
CA PHE A 115 -0.76 5.60 -1.26
C PHE A 115 -1.13 4.57 -2.32
N ARG A 116 -1.63 5.04 -3.46
CA ARG A 116 -1.97 4.17 -4.58
C ARG A 116 -0.71 3.54 -5.18
N ASP A 117 -0.72 2.22 -5.32
CA ASP A 117 0.32 1.49 -6.04
C ASP A 117 -0.06 1.29 -7.52
N ASN A 118 0.90 0.84 -8.33
CA ASN A 118 0.76 0.63 -9.76
C ASN A 118 0.28 -0.78 -10.12
N GLY A 119 -0.21 -1.58 -9.17
CA GLY A 119 -0.64 -2.95 -9.43
C GLY A 119 0.52 -3.94 -9.56
N ARG A 120 1.73 -3.61 -9.10
CA ARG A 120 2.87 -4.52 -9.16
C ARG A 120 2.60 -5.82 -8.42
N GLN A 121 3.16 -6.91 -8.94
CA GLN A 121 3.17 -8.19 -8.24
C GLN A 121 3.99 -8.07 -6.95
N LEU A 122 3.41 -8.50 -5.83
CA LEU A 122 4.10 -8.67 -4.56
C LEU A 122 4.74 -10.06 -4.53
N TRP A 123 3.92 -11.12 -4.58
CA TRP A 123 4.39 -12.50 -4.63
C TRP A 123 3.48 -13.39 -5.45
N ARG A 124 3.97 -14.59 -5.73
CA ARG A 124 3.26 -15.65 -6.45
C ARG A 124 3.10 -16.86 -5.53
N SER A 125 1.86 -17.30 -5.31
CA SER A 125 1.54 -18.47 -4.49
C SER A 125 1.63 -19.76 -5.32
N THR A 126 1.17 -19.70 -6.57
CA THR A 126 1.29 -20.79 -7.56
C THR A 126 1.54 -20.21 -8.94
N ALA A 127 1.86 -21.05 -9.94
CA ALA A 127 2.05 -20.57 -11.32
C ALA A 127 0.85 -19.73 -11.82
N ALA A 128 -0.38 -20.09 -11.41
CA ALA A 128 -1.63 -19.44 -11.82
C ALA A 128 -2.20 -18.44 -10.79
N TYR A 129 -1.50 -18.16 -9.68
CA TYR A 129 -2.06 -17.32 -8.60
C TYR A 129 -0.99 -16.42 -7.99
N ALA A 130 -1.24 -15.11 -8.03
CA ALA A 130 -0.36 -14.08 -7.51
C ALA A 130 -1.14 -12.99 -6.76
N CYS A 131 -0.43 -12.24 -5.92
CA CYS A 131 -0.97 -11.10 -5.20
C CYS A 131 -0.33 -9.82 -5.70
N PHE A 132 -1.16 -8.81 -5.93
CA PHE A 132 -0.79 -7.54 -6.53
C PHE A 132 -1.09 -6.40 -5.57
N SER A 133 -0.15 -5.48 -5.42
CA SER A 133 -0.30 -4.31 -4.56
C SER A 133 -1.26 -3.31 -5.20
N ILE A 134 -2.35 -2.99 -4.50
CA ILE A 134 -3.29 -1.94 -4.91
C ILE A 134 -2.97 -0.64 -4.18
N TYR A 135 -2.69 -0.75 -2.88
CA TYR A 135 -2.19 0.33 -2.04
C TYR A 135 -1.03 -0.15 -1.20
N TYR A 136 -0.11 0.76 -0.87
CA TYR A 136 0.93 0.55 0.12
C TYR A 136 0.80 1.62 1.19
N CYS A 137 1.01 1.22 2.44
CA CYS A 137 0.88 2.07 3.62
C CYS A 137 2.20 2.07 4.37
N LEU A 138 2.76 3.25 4.60
CA LEU A 138 4.05 3.46 5.26
C LEU A 138 3.85 4.24 6.56
N ASP A 139 4.75 4.02 7.51
CA ASP A 139 4.79 4.76 8.79
C ASP A 139 4.78 6.28 8.52
N ALA A 140 3.88 7.01 9.19
CA ALA A 140 3.56 8.41 8.91
C ALA A 140 4.35 9.41 9.76
#